data_AF-A0A2V6RRM3-F1
#
_entry.id   AF-A0A2V6RRM3-F1
#
_cell.length_a   1.000
_cell.length_b   1.000
_cell.length_c   1.000
_cell.angle_alpha   90.00
_cell.angle_beta   90.00
_cell.angle_gamma   90.00
#
_symmetry.space_group_name_H-M   'P 1'
#
loop_
_entity.id
_entity.type
_entity.pdbx_description
1 polymer ?
#
loop_
_entity_poly.entity_id
_entity_poly.type
_entity_poly.pdbx_seq_one_letter_code
_entity_poly.pdbx_strand_id
1 'polypeptide(L)'
;MRISGRRLVSLFFALAALATPAVVAHAQSAKYPTAPVVTPPAVVRPGKLVVATNATLPPVQFIDEKGNLQGMRIELGNEIAKRLGLEINWVNVQFEAHIPGLQGGRWDLIVTGLFFTPERAKLMYLIPYELQAISISVPKGNPKKLAQPTDLAGRPVAVEIGGYEERQI
;
A
#
# COMPACT_ATOMS: atom_id res chain seq x y z
N MET A 1 -4.25 -56.81 34.17
CA MET A 1 -3.82 -57.75 33.12
C MET A 1 -5.06 -58.55 32.69
N ARG A 2 -5.77 -58.09 31.66
CA ARG A 2 -7.06 -58.67 31.25
C ARG A 2 -7.02 -59.06 29.78
N ILE A 3 -7.42 -60.30 29.55
CA ILE A 3 -7.26 -61.08 28.33
C ILE A 3 -8.48 -60.85 27.41
N SER A 4 -8.17 -60.86 26.12
CA SER A 4 -9.01 -60.93 24.92
C SER A 4 -10.26 -61.80 25.03
N GLY A 5 -11.35 -61.35 24.41
CA GLY A 5 -12.58 -62.13 24.17
C GLY A 5 -13.43 -61.53 23.04
N ARG A 6 -13.43 -62.21 21.89
CA ARG A 6 -14.14 -61.91 20.63
C ARG A 6 -15.64 -61.64 20.81
N ARG A 7 -16.23 -60.83 19.92
CA ARG A 7 -17.37 -61.23 19.06
C ARG A 7 -17.68 -60.17 17.99
N LEU A 8 -17.75 -60.64 16.75
CA LEU A 8 -18.32 -59.97 15.58
C LEU A 8 -19.79 -59.62 15.83
N VAL A 9 -20.21 -58.43 15.40
CA VAL A 9 -21.55 -58.23 14.82
C VAL A 9 -21.40 -57.20 13.70
N SER A 10 -21.77 -57.64 12.49
CA SER A 10 -21.81 -56.85 11.27
C SER A 10 -23.23 -56.32 11.01
N LEU A 11 -23.30 -55.25 10.20
CA LEU A 11 -24.47 -54.69 9.49
C LEU A 11 -25.55 -54.00 10.35
N PHE A 12 -25.83 -52.73 10.06
CA PHE A 12 -26.77 -52.32 8.99
C PHE A 12 -26.61 -50.82 8.73
N PHE A 13 -26.29 -50.47 7.48
CA PHE A 13 -26.29 -49.10 6.95
C PHE A 13 -27.75 -48.67 6.75
N ALA A 14 -28.23 -47.73 7.56
CA ALA A 14 -29.47 -47.01 7.28
C ALA A 14 -29.10 -45.65 6.67
N LEU A 15 -29.30 -45.52 5.35
CA LEU A 15 -29.10 -44.32 4.57
C LEU A 15 -30.20 -43.30 4.90
N ALA A 16 -29.93 -42.36 5.81
CA ALA A 16 -30.80 -41.21 6.04
C ALA A 16 -30.43 -40.11 5.03
N ALA A 17 -31.24 -39.94 3.98
CA ALA A 17 -31.12 -38.84 3.04
C ALA A 17 -31.54 -37.52 3.73
N LEU A 18 -30.56 -36.78 4.26
CA LEU A 18 -30.73 -35.40 4.70
C LEU A 18 -30.73 -34.48 3.48
N ALA A 19 -31.91 -34.05 3.04
CA ALA A 19 -32.06 -32.94 2.12
C ALA A 19 -31.70 -31.62 2.85
N THR A 20 -30.47 -31.15 2.68
CA THR A 20 -30.09 -29.80 3.13
C THR A 20 -30.58 -28.77 2.11
N PRO A 21 -31.37 -27.74 2.49
CA PRO A 21 -31.68 -26.65 1.59
C PRO A 21 -30.40 -25.89 1.28
N ALA A 22 -30.03 -25.82 0.00
CA ALA A 22 -28.94 -24.98 -0.47
C ALA A 22 -29.31 -23.51 -0.21
N VAL A 23 -28.67 -22.91 0.79
CA VAL A 23 -28.73 -21.46 1.00
C VAL A 23 -28.00 -20.80 -0.16
N VAL A 24 -28.75 -20.29 -1.13
CA VAL A 24 -28.21 -19.43 -2.18
C VAL A 24 -27.81 -18.12 -1.51
N ALA A 25 -26.53 -18.00 -1.15
CA ALA A 25 -25.94 -16.77 -0.68
C ALA A 25 -26.05 -15.73 -1.80
N HIS A 26 -27.05 -14.86 -1.72
CA HIS A 26 -27.09 -13.63 -2.50
C HIS A 26 -25.92 -12.78 -2.03
N ALA A 27 -24.85 -12.76 -2.83
CA ALA A 27 -23.80 -11.76 -2.70
C ALA A 27 -24.43 -10.39 -3.00
N GLN A 28 -24.93 -9.73 -1.95
CA GLN A 28 -25.31 -8.32 -2.05
C GLN A 28 -24.04 -7.54 -2.36
N SER A 29 -23.92 -7.11 -3.61
CA SER A 29 -22.91 -6.15 -4.03
C SER A 29 -23.09 -4.92 -3.16
N ALA A 30 -22.15 -4.67 -2.24
CA ALA A 30 -22.16 -3.45 -1.43
C ALA A 30 -22.16 -2.26 -2.41
N LYS A 31 -23.29 -1.55 -2.49
CA LYS A 31 -23.39 -0.30 -3.24
C LYS A 31 -22.48 0.70 -2.52
N TYR A 32 -21.30 0.94 -3.10
CA TYR A 32 -20.48 2.07 -2.69
C TYR A 32 -21.33 3.34 -2.87
N PRO A 33 -21.36 4.26 -1.89
CA PRO A 33 -22.04 5.53 -2.04
C PRO A 33 -21.54 6.21 -3.32
N THR A 34 -22.48 6.84 -4.03
CA THR A 34 -22.20 7.63 -5.24
C THR A 34 -21.02 8.55 -4.99
N ALA A 35 -20.07 8.61 -5.93
CA ALA A 35 -18.87 9.43 -5.84
C ALA A 35 -19.21 10.82 -5.27
N PRO A 36 -18.52 11.30 -4.21
CA PRO A 36 -18.77 12.62 -3.67
C PRO A 36 -18.56 13.65 -4.78
N VAL A 37 -19.50 14.58 -4.94
CA VAL A 37 -19.36 15.67 -5.91
C VAL A 37 -18.27 16.61 -5.40
N VAL A 38 -17.08 16.53 -6.01
CA VAL A 38 -16.00 17.49 -5.76
C VAL A 38 -16.44 18.85 -6.30
N THR A 39 -16.93 19.72 -5.42
CA THR A 39 -17.38 21.06 -5.80
C THR A 39 -16.15 21.95 -5.99
N PRO A 40 -15.99 22.68 -7.12
CA PRO A 40 -14.91 23.66 -7.28
C PRO A 40 -14.99 24.68 -6.13
N PRO A 41 -13.91 24.87 -5.35
CA PRO A 41 -12.54 25.07 -5.82
C PRO A 41 -11.51 23.97 -5.44
N ALA A 42 -11.91 22.71 -5.31
CA ALA A 42 -11.09 21.71 -4.59
C ALA A 42 -9.90 21.04 -5.34
N VAL A 43 -9.55 21.43 -6.58
CA VAL A 43 -8.40 20.85 -7.32
C VAL A 43 -7.58 21.88 -8.09
N VAL A 44 -6.27 21.66 -8.23
CA VAL A 44 -5.31 22.55 -8.91
C VAL A 44 -5.57 22.64 -10.42
N ARG A 45 -6.16 21.61 -11.02
CA ARG A 45 -6.55 21.57 -12.45
C ARG A 45 -7.99 21.07 -12.57
N PRO A 46 -8.91 21.84 -13.19
CA PRO A 46 -10.30 21.41 -13.34
C PRO A 46 -10.41 20.03 -14.01
N GLY A 47 -11.21 19.15 -13.40
CA GLY A 47 -11.47 17.79 -13.89
C GLY A 47 -10.32 16.79 -13.71
N LYS A 48 -9.18 17.21 -13.13
CA LYS A 48 -8.04 16.33 -12.89
C LYS A 48 -7.65 16.27 -11.42
N LEU A 49 -7.21 15.10 -10.98
CA LEU A 49 -6.50 14.94 -9.71
C LEU A 49 -5.00 14.89 -10.01
N VAL A 50 -4.27 15.96 -9.70
CA VAL A 50 -2.82 16.02 -9.89
C VAL A 50 -2.14 15.38 -8.69
N VAL A 51 -1.40 14.30 -8.91
CA VAL A 51 -0.82 13.49 -7.83
C VAL A 51 0.69 13.38 -8.01
N ALA A 52 1.44 13.77 -6.97
CA ALA A 52 2.90 13.61 -6.94
C ALA A 52 3.30 12.23 -6.40
N THR A 53 4.27 11.60 -7.05
CA THR A 53 4.91 10.36 -6.61
C THR A 53 6.43 10.40 -6.83
N ASN A 54 7.14 9.45 -6.23
CA ASN A 54 8.54 9.16 -6.50
C ASN A 54 8.69 7.66 -6.85
N ALA A 55 8.75 7.34 -8.13
CA ALA A 55 8.64 5.97 -8.63
C ALA A 55 9.97 5.19 -8.59
N THR A 56 10.57 5.05 -7.40
CA THR A 56 11.89 4.45 -7.18
C THR A 56 11.85 3.13 -6.40
N LEU A 57 10.68 2.70 -5.94
CA LEU A 57 10.53 1.63 -4.95
C LEU A 57 9.63 0.49 -5.45
N PRO A 58 10.16 -0.46 -6.24
CA PRO A 58 9.42 -1.66 -6.60
C PRO A 58 9.21 -2.58 -5.38
N PRO A 59 8.06 -3.27 -5.25
CA PRO A 59 6.89 -3.25 -6.15
C PRO A 59 5.84 -2.17 -5.77
N VAL A 60 6.18 -1.24 -4.88
CA VAL A 60 5.23 -0.31 -4.25
C VAL A 60 4.84 0.83 -5.20
N GLN A 61 5.83 1.51 -5.79
CA GLN A 61 5.68 2.55 -6.80
C GLN A 61 6.97 2.60 -7.63
N PHE A 62 6.88 2.31 -8.91
CA PHE A 62 8.07 2.17 -9.75
C PHE A 62 7.73 2.44 -11.22
N ILE A 63 8.76 2.55 -12.04
CA ILE A 63 8.64 2.59 -13.50
C ILE A 63 8.98 1.20 -14.04
N ASP A 64 8.07 0.61 -14.82
CA ASP A 64 8.31 -0.69 -15.48
C ASP A 64 9.26 -0.56 -16.68
N GLU A 65 9.66 -1.70 -17.26
CA GLU A 65 10.56 -1.75 -18.42
C GLU A 65 10.01 -1.03 -19.66
N LYS A 66 8.69 -0.77 -19.70
CA LYS A 66 8.02 -0.06 -20.79
C LYS A 66 7.89 1.45 -20.50
N GLY A 67 8.41 1.93 -19.36
CA GLY A 67 8.35 3.34 -18.97
C GLY A 67 7.05 3.75 -18.28
N ASN A 68 6.18 2.80 -17.88
CA ASN A 68 4.92 3.13 -17.23
C ASN A 68 5.06 3.15 -15.70
N LEU A 69 4.34 4.05 -15.05
CA LEU A 69 4.17 4.02 -13.60
C LEU A 69 3.35 2.79 -13.21
N GLN A 70 3.89 2.00 -12.29
CA GLN A 70 3.29 0.76 -11.78
C GLN A 70 3.46 0.65 -10.26
N GLY A 71 2.70 -0.26 -9.67
CA GLY A 71 2.80 -0.65 -8.27
C GLY A 71 1.59 -0.27 -7.45
N MET A 72 1.54 -0.82 -6.24
CA MET A 72 0.41 -0.71 -5.32
C MET A 72 -0.06 0.74 -5.09
N ARG A 73 0.87 1.69 -4.93
CA ARG A 73 0.53 3.09 -4.68
C ARG A 73 0.08 3.84 -5.93
N ILE A 74 0.53 3.42 -7.11
CA ILE A 74 0.01 3.91 -8.38
C ILE A 74 -1.44 3.45 -8.56
N GLU A 75 -1.73 2.19 -8.27
CA GLU A 75 -3.09 1.64 -8.26
C GLU A 75 -3.99 2.37 -7.27
N LEU A 76 -3.49 2.65 -6.06
CA LEU A 76 -4.21 3.43 -5.04
C LEU A 76 -4.59 4.83 -5.55
N GLY A 77 -3.64 5.58 -6.11
CA GLY A 77 -3.91 6.92 -6.64
C GLY A 77 -4.93 6.90 -7.78
N ASN A 78 -4.82 5.91 -8.68
CA ASN A 78 -5.79 5.73 -9.77
C ASN A 78 -7.21 5.45 -9.25
N GLU A 79 -7.34 4.58 -8.24
CA GLU A 79 -8.64 4.25 -7.64
C GLU A 79 -9.24 5.44 -6.87
N ILE A 80 -8.40 6.26 -6.21
CA ILE A 80 -8.85 7.52 -5.59
C ILE A 80 -9.44 8.46 -6.65
N ALA A 81 -8.72 8.72 -7.75
CA ALA A 81 -9.21 9.61 -8.80
C ALA A 81 -10.53 9.12 -9.40
N LYS A 82 -10.63 7.81 -9.68
CA LYS A 82 -11.86 7.17 -10.17
C LYS A 82 -13.04 7.37 -9.22
N ARG A 83 -12.84 7.19 -7.91
CA ARG A 83 -13.90 7.38 -6.89
C ARG A 83 -14.31 8.84 -6.71
N LEU A 84 -13.45 9.78 -7.09
CA LEU A 84 -13.73 11.21 -7.10
C LEU A 84 -14.33 11.69 -8.43
N GLY A 85 -14.41 10.83 -9.45
CA GLY A 85 -14.86 11.21 -10.78
C GLY A 85 -13.89 12.15 -11.51
N LEU A 86 -12.58 12.06 -11.21
CA LEU A 86 -11.53 12.89 -11.78
C LEU A 86 -10.59 12.07 -12.66
N GLU A 87 -9.99 12.70 -13.67
CA GLU A 87 -8.89 12.13 -14.44
C GLU A 87 -7.60 12.19 -13.62
N ILE A 88 -6.90 11.06 -13.46
CA ILE A 88 -5.61 11.04 -12.76
C ILE A 88 -4.53 11.73 -13.60
N ASN A 89 -3.71 12.56 -12.96
CA ASN A 89 -2.55 13.20 -13.58
C ASN A 89 -1.32 13.02 -12.68
N TRP A 90 -0.50 12.03 -13.01
CA TRP A 90 0.71 11.73 -12.26
C TRP A 90 1.84 12.70 -12.56
N VAL A 91 2.54 13.13 -11.51
CA VAL A 91 3.78 13.89 -11.59
C VAL A 91 4.85 13.11 -10.83
N ASN A 92 5.80 12.52 -11.55
CA ASN A 92 6.93 11.84 -10.94
C ASN A 92 8.04 12.86 -10.63
N VAL A 93 8.37 13.03 -9.36
CA VAL A 93 9.36 14.00 -8.88
C VAL A 93 10.27 13.38 -7.83
N GLN A 94 11.40 14.05 -7.53
CA GLN A 94 12.26 13.66 -6.43
C GLN A 94 11.55 13.85 -5.07
N PHE A 95 11.89 13.02 -4.10
CA PHE A 95 11.17 12.92 -2.83
C PHE A 95 11.09 14.27 -2.09
N GLU A 96 12.19 15.01 -2.03
CA GLU A 96 12.30 16.31 -1.37
C GLU A 96 11.35 17.37 -1.96
N ALA A 97 10.91 17.23 -3.20
CA ALA A 97 10.04 18.19 -3.86
C ALA A 97 8.57 18.08 -3.41
N HIS A 98 8.16 16.98 -2.78
CA HIS A 98 6.75 16.64 -2.52
C HIS A 98 6.03 17.62 -1.58
N ILE A 99 6.61 17.88 -0.41
CA ILE A 99 5.97 18.76 0.57
C ILE A 99 5.92 20.21 0.07
N PRO A 100 7.03 20.82 -0.41
CA PRO A 100 7.00 22.19 -0.91
C PRO A 100 6.06 22.38 -2.09
N GLY A 101 5.99 21.43 -3.02
CA GLY A 101 5.09 21.56 -4.17
C GLY A 101 3.62 21.37 -3.82
N LEU A 102 3.27 20.61 -2.78
CA LEU A 102 1.90 20.57 -2.27
C LEU A 102 1.51 21.94 -1.69
N GLN A 103 2.36 22.50 -0.83
CA GLN A 103 2.14 23.82 -0.24
C GLN A 103 2.07 24.94 -1.29
N GLY A 104 2.85 24.80 -2.37
CA GLY A 104 2.84 25.72 -3.52
C GLY A 104 1.70 25.48 -4.51
N GLY A 105 0.77 24.56 -4.24
CA GLY A 105 -0.39 24.29 -5.11
C GLY A 105 -0.02 23.70 -6.47
N ARG A 106 1.08 22.93 -6.57
CA ARG A 106 1.51 22.27 -7.80
C ARG A 106 0.79 20.95 -8.06
N TRP A 107 0.25 20.33 -7.00
CA TRP A 107 -0.53 19.10 -7.03
C TRP A 107 -1.54 19.09 -5.88
N ASP A 108 -2.54 18.21 -6.00
CA ASP A 108 -3.63 18.04 -5.03
C ASP A 108 -3.27 17.05 -3.93
N LEU A 109 -2.51 16.02 -4.28
CA LEU A 109 -2.25 14.87 -3.44
C LEU A 109 -0.80 14.40 -3.58
N ILE A 110 -0.23 13.94 -2.48
CA ILE A 110 1.02 13.21 -2.47
C ILE A 110 0.71 11.73 -2.25
N VAL A 111 1.10 10.89 -3.21
CA VAL A 111 1.10 9.43 -3.08
C VAL A 111 2.54 8.95 -3.32
N THR A 112 3.34 9.18 -2.29
CA THR A 112 4.68 8.66 -2.11
C THR A 112 4.83 8.35 -0.62
N GLY A 113 5.65 7.39 -0.22
CA GLY A 113 5.72 6.86 1.15
C GLY A 113 6.20 7.85 2.20
N LEU A 114 5.37 8.84 2.52
CA LEU A 114 5.63 9.80 3.57
C LEU A 114 5.34 9.15 4.91
N PHE A 115 6.40 8.89 5.68
CA PHE A 115 6.25 8.59 7.11
C PHE A 115 5.45 9.69 7.79
N PHE A 116 4.48 9.26 8.60
CA PHE A 116 3.72 10.15 9.45
C PHE A 116 4.64 10.73 10.52
N THR A 117 4.75 12.05 10.56
CA THR A 117 5.38 12.77 11.68
C THR A 117 4.48 13.93 12.11
N PRO A 118 4.49 14.31 13.41
CA PRO A 118 3.73 15.46 13.88
C PRO A 118 4.05 16.76 13.13
N GLU A 119 5.30 16.93 12.70
CA GLU A 119 5.74 18.11 11.95
C GLU A 119 5.09 18.15 10.56
N ARG A 120 5.03 17.02 9.85
CA ARG A 120 4.36 16.93 8.54
C ARG A 120 2.84 17.10 8.67
N ALA A 121 2.25 16.52 9.71
CA ALA A 121 0.81 16.60 9.99
C ALA A 121 0.33 18.03 10.31
N LYS A 122 1.22 18.94 10.70
CA LYS A 122 0.91 20.38 10.84
C LYS A 122 0.83 21.12 9.51
N LEU A 123 1.46 20.59 8.44
CA LEU A 123 1.58 21.27 7.15
C LEU A 123 0.52 20.83 6.15
N MET A 124 0.01 19.61 6.29
CA MET A 124 -0.98 19.02 5.39
C MET A 124 -1.76 17.93 6.12
N TYR A 125 -2.90 17.53 5.56
CA TYR A 125 -3.61 16.35 6.03
C TYR A 125 -2.82 15.09 5.66
N LEU A 126 -2.35 14.36 6.67
CA LEU A 126 -1.72 13.04 6.49
C LEU A 126 -2.70 11.95 6.89
N ILE A 127 -2.92 11.01 5.98
CA ILE A 127 -3.74 9.83 6.22
C ILE A 127 -2.81 8.64 6.45
N PRO A 128 -2.75 8.04 7.64
CA PRO A 128 -2.05 6.79 7.84
C PRO A 128 -2.84 5.65 7.20
N TYR A 129 -2.29 4.99 6.19
CA TYR A 129 -2.93 3.85 5.51
C TYR A 129 -2.00 2.65 5.31
N GLU A 130 -0.71 2.79 5.65
CA GLU A 130 0.31 1.73 5.60
C GLU A 130 1.13 1.73 6.90
N LEU A 131 1.54 0.54 7.35
CA LEU A 131 2.60 0.38 8.34
C LEU A 131 3.89 0.04 7.61
N GLN A 132 4.92 0.85 7.81
CA GLN A 132 6.21 0.69 7.14
C GLN A 132 7.36 0.64 8.14
N ALA A 133 8.42 -0.05 7.75
CA ALA A 133 9.68 -0.11 8.48
C ALA A 133 10.84 0.21 7.53
N ILE A 134 11.91 0.76 8.07
CA ILE A 134 13.16 0.94 7.32
C ILE A 134 13.91 -0.38 7.31
N SER A 135 14.43 -0.75 6.14
CA SER A 135 15.33 -1.89 5.98
C SER A 135 16.63 -1.44 5.31
N ILE A 136 17.70 -2.21 5.54
CA ILE A 136 19.00 -1.99 4.90
C ILE A 136 19.08 -2.90 3.68
N SER A 137 19.17 -2.29 2.50
CA SER A 137 19.43 -3.03 1.26
C SER A 137 20.93 -3.17 1.04
N VAL A 138 21.39 -4.39 0.76
CA VAL A 138 22.80 -4.72 0.52
C VAL A 138 22.98 -5.45 -0.81
N PRO A 139 24.19 -5.43 -1.41
CA PRO A 139 24.48 -6.26 -2.56
C PRO A 139 24.19 -7.74 -2.29
N LYS A 140 23.81 -8.48 -3.34
CA LYS A 140 23.51 -9.91 -3.26
C LYS A 140 24.61 -10.67 -2.53
N GLY A 141 24.21 -11.52 -1.58
CA GLY A 141 25.12 -12.31 -0.74
C GLY A 141 25.64 -11.57 0.50
N ASN A 142 25.27 -10.31 0.71
CA ASN A 142 25.68 -9.50 1.87
C ASN A 142 27.21 -9.54 2.11
N PRO A 143 28.03 -9.07 1.15
CA PRO A 143 29.49 -9.24 1.21
C PRO A 143 30.14 -8.58 2.43
N LYS A 144 29.48 -7.58 3.02
CA LYS A 144 29.94 -6.86 4.21
C LYS A 144 29.40 -7.44 5.53
N LYS A 145 28.61 -8.52 5.47
CA LYS A 145 28.01 -9.20 6.63
C LYS A 145 27.24 -8.26 7.56
N LEU A 146 26.50 -7.31 6.99
CA LEU A 146 25.69 -6.36 7.76
C LEU A 146 24.42 -7.06 8.25
N ALA A 147 24.17 -7.02 9.56
CA ALA A 147 23.02 -7.68 10.19
C ALA A 147 22.20 -6.74 11.08
N GLN A 148 22.80 -5.64 11.55
CA GLN A 148 22.18 -4.70 12.49
C GLN A 148 22.61 -3.26 12.19
N PRO A 149 21.84 -2.25 12.62
CA PRO A 149 22.15 -0.84 12.33
C PRO A 149 23.55 -0.40 12.75
N THR A 150 24.08 -0.92 13.87
CA THR A 150 25.43 -0.59 14.37
C THR A 150 26.54 -1.01 13.41
N ASP A 151 26.31 -1.97 12.52
CA ASP A 151 27.31 -2.40 11.54
C ASP A 151 27.55 -1.33 10.45
N LEU A 152 26.69 -0.31 10.37
CA LEU A 152 26.81 0.82 9.46
C LEU A 152 27.78 1.90 9.95
N ALA A 153 28.20 1.85 11.22
CA ALA A 153 29.04 2.88 11.81
C ALA A 153 30.33 3.12 11.00
N GLY A 154 30.60 4.38 10.66
CA GLY A 154 31.76 4.79 9.87
C GLY A 154 31.75 4.33 8.41
N ARG A 155 30.63 3.79 7.90
CA ARG A 155 30.48 3.37 6.51
C ARG A 155 29.66 4.39 5.73
N PRO A 156 29.93 4.57 4.43
CA PRO A 156 29.04 5.33 3.56
C PRO A 156 27.71 4.59 3.40
N VAL A 157 26.60 5.30 3.65
CA VAL A 157 25.22 4.82 3.49
C VAL A 157 24.49 5.82 2.59
N ALA A 158 23.80 5.32 1.57
CA ALA A 158 22.96 6.13 0.71
C ALA A 158 21.51 6.11 1.23
N VAL A 159 20.88 7.28 1.26
CA VAL A 159 19.51 7.51 1.73
C VAL A 159 18.80 8.47 0.77
N GLU A 160 17.47 8.54 0.85
CA GLU A 160 16.69 9.50 0.10
C GLU A 160 16.69 10.87 0.81
N ILE A 161 17.05 11.93 0.09
CA ILE A 161 17.13 13.29 0.65
C ILE A 161 15.73 13.75 1.08
N GLY A 162 15.62 14.30 2.29
CA GLY A 162 14.33 14.66 2.89
C GLY A 162 13.51 13.48 3.39
N GLY A 163 14.02 12.25 3.22
CA GLY A 163 13.49 10.99 3.70
C GLY A 163 13.45 10.90 5.23
N TYR A 164 12.81 9.85 5.75
CA TYR A 164 12.76 9.65 7.19
C TYR A 164 14.10 9.11 7.71
N GLU A 165 14.71 8.22 6.95
CA GLU A 165 15.98 7.54 7.19
C GLU A 165 17.18 8.50 7.19
N GLU A 166 17.14 9.61 6.43
CA GLU A 166 18.17 10.65 6.49
C GLU A 166 18.36 11.22 7.91
N ARG A 167 17.29 11.25 8.71
CA ARG A 167 17.33 11.71 10.10
C ARG A 167 17.77 10.62 11.09
N GLN A 168 17.89 9.38 10.64
CA GLN A 168 18.18 8.22 11.47
C GLN A 168 19.63 7.73 11.34
N ILE A 169 20.37 8.25 10.36
CA ILE A 169 21.77 7.89 10.11
C ILE A 169 22.76 8.88 10.70
#